data_AF-A0AA43UG64-F1
#
_entry.id   AF-A0AA43UG64-F1
#
_cell.length_a   1.000
_cell.length_b   1.000
_cell.length_c   1.000
_cell.angle_alpha   90.00
_cell.angle_beta   90.00
_cell.angle_gamma   90.00
#
_symmetry.space_group_name_H-M   'P 1'
#
loop_
_entity.id
_entity.type
_entity.pdbx_description
1 polymer ?
#
loop_
_entity_poly.entity_id
_entity_poly.type
_entity_poly.pdbx_seq_one_letter_code
_entity_poly.pdbx_strand_id
1 'polypeptide(L)'
;YKVCREGEVYTFSVIHEAPDCNNMQKPYVVAMVRTKDGLMISSQLVDVNIEDVKIGMPVRAVLRKLDADGDSGVIHYGFKFVPIK
;
A
#
# COMPACT_ATOMS: atom_id res chain seq x y z
N TYR A 1 8.01 16.67 -10.99
CA TYR A 1 6.90 16.98 -10.07
C TYR A 1 7.22 16.33 -8.71
N LYS A 2 7.04 17.03 -7.58
CA LYS A 2 7.31 16.48 -6.25
C LYS A 2 5.98 16.04 -5.64
N VAL A 3 5.77 14.74 -5.53
CA VAL A 3 4.54 14.18 -4.95
C VAL A 3 4.61 14.23 -3.42
N CYS A 4 3.54 14.67 -2.77
CA CYS A 4 3.46 14.62 -1.31
C CYS A 4 3.42 13.16 -0.83
N ARG A 5 4.23 12.82 0.17
CA ARG A 5 4.31 11.46 0.70
C ARG A 5 3.19 11.14 1.69
N GLU A 6 2.42 12.13 2.10
CA GLU A 6 1.33 11.98 3.06
C GLU A 6 -0.01 12.17 2.36
N GLY A 7 -1.03 11.47 2.86
CA GLY A 7 -2.37 11.51 2.32
C GLY A 7 -3.37 10.85 3.26
N GLU A 8 -4.55 10.59 2.72
CA GLU A 8 -5.64 9.90 3.41
C GLU A 8 -6.17 8.74 2.56
N VAL A 9 -6.65 7.68 3.21
CA VAL A 9 -7.35 6.58 2.54
C VAL A 9 -8.66 7.13 1.96
N TYR A 10 -8.74 7.24 0.64
CA TYR A 10 -9.97 7.66 -0.04
C TYR A 10 -10.99 6.52 -0.13
N THR A 11 -10.51 5.32 -0.47
CA THR A 11 -11.30 4.09 -0.45
C THR A 11 -10.35 2.90 -0.34
N PHE A 12 -10.85 1.73 0.08
CA PHE A 12 -10.04 0.52 0.20
C PHE A 12 -10.86 -0.75 -0.08
N SER A 13 -10.14 -1.84 -0.34
CA SER A 13 -10.68 -3.19 -0.44
C SER A 13 -9.75 -4.17 0.26
N VAL A 14 -10.34 -5.22 0.82
CA VAL A 14 -9.61 -6.32 1.45
C VAL A 14 -9.51 -7.46 0.45
N ILE A 15 -8.30 -7.80 0.07
CA ILE A 15 -8.01 -8.87 -0.87
C ILE A 15 -7.85 -10.17 -0.07
N HIS A 16 -8.89 -11.00 -0.10
CA HIS A 16 -8.90 -12.33 0.50
C HIS A 16 -8.28 -13.39 -0.43
N GLU A 17 -8.45 -13.19 -1.74
CA GLU A 17 -7.93 -14.06 -2.78
C GLU A 17 -7.16 -13.22 -3.80
N ALA A 18 -5.94 -13.65 -4.08
CA ALA A 18 -4.87 -12.91 -4.73
C ALA A 18 -4.07 -13.88 -5.60
N PRO A 19 -3.37 -13.36 -6.63
CA PRO A 19 -2.48 -14.17 -7.46
C PRO A 19 -1.34 -14.78 -6.64
N ASP A 20 -0.71 -15.82 -7.18
CA ASP A 20 0.33 -16.58 -6.48
C ASP A 20 1.50 -15.74 -5.98
N CYS A 21 1.89 -14.71 -6.75
CA CYS A 21 2.93 -13.76 -6.39
C CYS A 21 2.64 -12.97 -5.09
N ASN A 22 1.37 -12.90 -4.65
CA ASN A 22 0.94 -12.23 -3.43
C ASN A 22 0.29 -13.18 -2.41
N ASN A 23 0.34 -14.51 -2.62
CA ASN A 23 -0.29 -15.48 -1.73
C ASN A 23 0.15 -15.35 -0.27
N MET A 24 1.44 -15.10 -0.04
CA MET A 24 1.99 -14.95 1.33
C MET A 24 1.50 -13.71 2.07
N GLN A 25 0.84 -12.76 1.39
CA GLN A 25 0.34 -11.53 2.00
C GLN A 25 -1.16 -11.59 2.28
N LYS A 26 -1.86 -12.68 1.96
CA LYS A 26 -3.30 -12.80 2.19
C LYS A 26 -3.63 -12.92 3.69
N PRO A 27 -4.72 -12.31 4.16
CA PRO A 27 -5.44 -11.20 3.52
C PRO A 27 -4.65 -9.88 3.63
N TYR A 28 -4.76 -9.00 2.63
CA TYR A 28 -4.14 -7.66 2.67
C TYR A 28 -5.08 -6.56 2.16
N VAL A 29 -4.77 -5.32 2.52
CA VAL A 29 -5.55 -4.15 2.10
C VAL A 29 -4.90 -3.47 0.90
N VAL A 30 -5.71 -3.18 -0.11
CA VAL A 30 -5.36 -2.25 -1.20
C VAL A 30 -6.20 -0.99 -1.02
N ALA A 31 -5.55 0.16 -1.04
CA ALA A 31 -6.18 1.45 -0.84
C ALA A 31 -5.90 2.38 -2.03
N MET A 32 -6.89 3.21 -2.35
CA MET A 32 -6.67 4.41 -3.13
C MET A 32 -6.43 5.54 -2.15
N VAL A 33 -5.24 6.14 -2.20
CA VAL A 33 -4.81 7.21 -1.31
C VAL A 33 -4.90 8.54 -2.05
N ARG A 34 -5.56 9.52 -1.45
CA ARG A 34 -5.51 10.91 -1.88
C ARG A 34 -4.37 11.60 -1.15
N THR A 35 -3.31 11.97 -1.86
CA THR A 35 -2.19 12.72 -1.27
C THR A 35 -2.59 14.15 -0.97
N LYS A 36 -1.86 14.84 -0.09
CA LYS A 36 -2.15 16.24 0.29
C LYS A 36 -2.12 17.23 -0.90
N ASP A 37 -1.38 16.91 -1.96
CA ASP A 37 -1.32 17.65 -3.21
C ASP A 37 -2.39 17.23 -4.24
N GLY A 38 -3.35 16.37 -3.84
CA GLY A 38 -4.54 16.02 -4.62
C GLY A 38 -4.37 14.86 -5.61
N LEU A 39 -3.20 14.19 -5.64
CA LEU A 39 -2.99 13.01 -6.48
C LEU A 39 -3.67 11.79 -5.88
N MET A 40 -4.17 10.93 -6.77
CA MET A 40 -4.75 9.63 -6.39
C MET A 40 -3.75 8.52 -6.70
N ILE A 41 -3.34 7.77 -5.69
CA ILE A 41 -2.36 6.68 -5.80
C ILE A 41 -2.99 5.38 -5.32
N SER A 42 -2.98 4.34 -6.16
CA SER A 42 -3.36 2.98 -5.75
C SER A 42 -2.15 2.24 -5.22
N SER A 43 -2.20 1.73 -3.99
CA SER A 43 -1.16 0.87 -3.43
C SER A 43 -1.66 0.08 -2.22
N GLN A 44 -0.88 -0.91 -1.79
CA GLN A 44 -1.16 -1.66 -0.56
C GLN A 44 -0.98 -0.78 0.68
N LEU A 45 -1.86 -0.97 1.66
CA LEU A 45 -1.74 -0.44 3.01
C LEU A 45 -1.18 -1.53 3.92
N VAL A 46 -0.06 -1.25 4.57
CA VAL A 46 0.69 -2.22 5.40
C VAL A 46 0.90 -1.66 6.82
N ASP A 47 1.36 -2.52 7.72
CA ASP A 47 1.58 -2.20 9.14
C ASP A 47 0.31 -1.71 9.86
N VAL A 48 -0.84 -2.28 9.49
CA VAL A 48 -2.15 -1.99 10.10
C VAL A 48 -2.97 -3.27 10.10
N ASN A 49 -3.78 -3.48 11.14
CA ASN A 49 -4.76 -4.57 11.11
C ASN A 49 -5.91 -4.19 10.18
N ILE A 50 -6.50 -5.18 9.51
CA ILE A 50 -7.53 -4.95 8.47
C ILE A 50 -8.75 -4.25 9.07
N GLU A 51 -9.15 -4.66 10.27
CA GLU A 51 -10.26 -4.14 11.06
C GLU A 51 -10.09 -2.68 11.48
N ASP A 52 -8.85 -2.18 11.52
CA ASP A 52 -8.56 -0.80 11.90
C ASP A 52 -8.67 0.15 10.70
N VAL A 53 -8.67 -0.37 9.46
CA VAL A 53 -8.67 0.44 8.24
C VAL A 53 -10.03 1.11 8.02
N LYS A 54 -9.99 2.42 7.79
CA LYS A 54 -11.16 3.24 7.51
C LYS A 54 -10.87 4.32 6.47
N ILE A 55 -11.91 4.71 5.74
CA ILE A 55 -11.87 5.90 4.86
C ILE A 55 -11.53 7.13 5.72
N GLY A 56 -10.65 7.99 5.20
CA GLY A 56 -10.11 9.16 5.90
C GLY A 56 -8.91 8.85 6.82
N MET A 57 -8.46 7.60 6.93
CA MET A 57 -7.28 7.27 7.73
C MET A 57 -6.03 8.00 7.18
N PRO A 58 -5.28 8.74 8.02
CA PRO A 58 -4.06 9.41 7.60
C PRO A 58 -2.94 8.39 7.37
N VAL A 59 -2.27 8.49 6.23
CA VAL A 59 -1.24 7.54 5.80
C VAL A 59 -0.04 8.24 5.18
N ARG A 60 1.10 7.57 5.20
CA ARG A 60 2.34 8.02 4.54
C ARG A 60 2.97 6.92 3.70
N ALA A 61 3.62 7.33 2.61
CA ALA A 61 4.35 6.44 1.72
C ALA A 61 5.65 5.94 2.36
N VAL A 62 5.93 4.66 2.22
CA VAL A 62 7.15 3.98 2.65
C VAL A 62 7.71 3.12 1.51
N LEU A 63 9.04 2.99 1.46
CA LEU A 63 9.69 2.11 0.50
C LEU A 63 9.61 0.66 1.00
N ARG A 64 9.18 -0.26 0.14
CA ARG A 64 9.09 -1.71 0.43
C ARG A 64 9.58 -2.52 -0.76
N LYS A 65 10.11 -3.71 -0.47
CA LYS A 65 10.29 -4.76 -1.49
C LYS A 65 8.91 -5.21 -1.94
N LEU A 66 8.66 -5.17 -3.25
CA LEU A 66 7.42 -5.65 -3.86
C LEU A 66 7.55 -7.15 -4.18
N ASP A 67 8.57 -7.49 -4.96
CA ASP A 67 8.91 -8.85 -5.38
C ASP A 67 10.40 -8.96 -5.78
N ALA A 68 10.78 -10.10 -6.35
CA ALA A 68 12.08 -10.30 -6.98
C ALA A 68 11.96 -11.30 -8.13
N ASP A 69 12.82 -11.16 -9.14
CA ASP A 69 12.91 -12.07 -10.30
C ASP A 69 13.61 -13.39 -9.92
N GLY A 70 12.99 -14.19 -9.05
CA GLY A 70 13.57 -15.42 -8.51
C GLY A 70 14.71 -15.17 -7.50
N ASP A 71 15.42 -16.24 -7.12
CA ASP A 71 16.37 -16.22 -6.00
C ASP A 71 17.65 -15.41 -6.25
N SER A 72 17.97 -15.13 -7.52
CA SER A 72 19.17 -14.39 -7.92
C SER A 72 18.87 -13.24 -8.89
N GLY A 73 17.60 -12.86 -9.04
CA GLY A 73 17.19 -11.78 -9.93
C GLY A 73 17.06 -10.42 -9.27
N VAL A 74 16.54 -9.47 -10.04
CA VAL A 74 16.37 -8.08 -9.61
C VAL A 74 15.30 -7.98 -8.53
N ILE A 75 15.57 -7.20 -7.49
CA ILE A 75 14.58 -6.88 -6.45
C ILE A 75 13.83 -5.61 -6.88
N HIS A 76 12.52 -5.71 -7.05
CA HIS A 76 11.70 -4.54 -7.32
C HIS A 76 11.29 -3.87 -6.01
N TYR A 77 11.73 -2.62 -5.84
CA TYR A 77 11.29 -1.76 -4.75
C TYR A 77 10.22 -0.80 -5.24
N GLY A 78 9.24 -0.53 -4.39
CA GLY A 78 8.18 0.43 -4.68
C GLY A 78 7.56 0.99 -3.41
N PHE A 79 6.56 1.84 -3.59
CA PHE A 79 5.90 2.51 -2.49
C PHE A 79 4.65 1.74 -2.03
N LYS A 80 4.56 1.53 -0.72
CA LYS A 80 3.32 1.16 -0.01
C LYS A 80 2.95 2.29 0.96
N PHE A 81 1.78 2.22 1.57
CA PHE A 81 1.36 3.18 2.59
C PHE A 81 1.31 2.52 3.97
N VAL A 82 1.55 3.31 5.02
CA VAL A 82 1.36 2.93 6.43
C VAL A 82 0.58 4.03 7.15
N PRO A 83 -0.18 3.71 8.22
CA PRO A 83 -0.80 4.73 9.06
C PRO A 83 0.24 5.70 9.63
N ILE A 84 -0.15 6.98 9.74
CA ILE A 84 0.59 7.96 10.54
C ILE A 84 0.12 7.81 12.00
N LYS A 85 1.08 7.65 12.93
CA LYS A 85 0.79 7.67 14.37
C LYS A 85 0.50 9.09 14.85
#